data_AF-A0AAP9T2R8-F1
#
_entry.id   AF-A0AAP9T2R8-F1
#
_cell.length_a   1.000
_cell.length_b   1.000
_cell.length_c   1.000
_cell.angle_alpha   90.00
_cell.angle_beta   90.00
_cell.angle_gamma   90.00
#
_symmetry.space_group_name_H-M   'P 1'
#
loop_
_entity.id
_entity.type
_entity.pdbx_description
1 polymer ?
#
loop_
_entity_poly.entity_id
_entity_poly.type
_entity_poly.pdbx_seq_one_letter_code
_entity_poly.pdbx_strand_id
1 'polypeptide(L)'
;MKRKELSSIEREALLMALLSQLLREEISSGQVLRQLRREVLGMSQTQYAELVGISRRTLSDLEADKASPTLALLNQVFRPLGLQTGLVPRNRHLRERLLSVESPSA
;
A
#
# COMPACT_ATOMS: atom_id res chain seq x y z
N MET A 1 24.00 -5.16 -5.46
CA MET A 1 23.19 -6.23 -6.07
C MET A 1 22.24 -5.61 -7.09
N LYS A 2 22.20 -6.11 -8.33
CA LYS A 2 21.28 -5.58 -9.37
C LYS A 2 19.84 -5.87 -8.92
N ARG A 3 19.01 -4.83 -8.84
CA ARG A 3 17.61 -4.96 -8.43
C ARG A 3 16.87 -5.73 -9.54
N LYS A 4 16.23 -6.85 -9.21
CA LYS A 4 15.40 -7.59 -10.17
C LYS A 4 14.22 -6.70 -10.54
N GLU A 5 14.08 -6.34 -11.81
CA GLU A 5 12.91 -5.61 -12.29
C GLU A 5 11.73 -6.58 -12.32
N LEU A 6 10.71 -6.33 -11.51
CA LEU A 6 9.49 -7.13 -11.51
C LEU A 6 8.78 -6.95 -12.87
N SER A 7 8.36 -8.07 -13.47
CA SER A 7 7.42 -8.08 -14.60
C SER A 7 6.06 -7.50 -14.18
N SER A 8 5.21 -7.15 -15.15
CA SER A 8 3.85 -6.65 -14.87
C SER A 8 3.05 -7.64 -14.01
N ILE A 9 3.18 -8.94 -14.31
CA ILE A 9 2.49 -10.02 -13.59
C ILE A 9 2.99 -10.11 -12.14
N GLU A 10 4.31 -10.06 -11.93
CA GLU A 10 4.88 -10.10 -10.58
C GLU A 10 4.49 -8.86 -9.75
N ARG A 11 4.35 -7.69 -10.37
CA ARG A 11 3.88 -6.45 -9.71
C ARG A 11 2.43 -6.56 -9.28
N GLU A 12 1.58 -7.05 -10.16
CA GLU A 12 0.15 -7.25 -9.86
C GLU A 12 -0.02 -8.27 -8.74
N ALA A 13 0.70 -9.41 -8.80
CA ALA A 13 0.68 -10.41 -7.75
C ALA A 13 1.15 -9.85 -6.39
N LEU A 14 2.23 -9.05 -6.37
CA LEU A 14 2.71 -8.37 -5.17
C LEU A 14 1.66 -7.40 -4.62
N LEU A 15 1.05 -6.59 -5.49
CA LEU A 15 0.02 -5.64 -5.08
C LEU A 15 -1.17 -6.36 -4.43
N MET A 16 -1.69 -7.40 -5.08
CA MET A 16 -2.80 -8.20 -4.56
C MET A 16 -2.46 -8.86 -3.22
N ALA A 17 -1.24 -9.40 -3.07
CA ALA A 17 -0.78 -9.99 -1.82
C ALA A 17 -0.76 -8.94 -0.68
N LEU A 18 -0.17 -7.76 -0.93
CA LEU A 18 -0.07 -6.70 0.08
C LEU A 18 -1.44 -6.15 0.48
N LEU A 19 -2.35 -5.96 -0.48
CA LEU A 19 -3.71 -5.49 -0.18
C LEU A 19 -4.50 -6.54 0.61
N SER A 20 -4.37 -7.83 0.28
CA SER A 20 -4.98 -8.91 1.06
C SER A 20 -4.49 -8.90 2.52
N GLN A 21 -3.18 -8.79 2.73
CA GLN A 21 -2.58 -8.70 4.07
C GLN A 21 -3.04 -7.45 4.84
N LEU A 22 -3.09 -6.29 4.16
CA LEU A 22 -3.61 -5.05 4.75
C LEU A 22 -5.07 -5.19 5.20
N LEU A 23 -5.92 -5.75 4.33
CA LEU A 23 -7.34 -5.94 4.62
C LEU A 23 -7.61 -7.02 5.67
N ARG A 24 -6.65 -7.93 5.88
CA ARG A 24 -6.64 -8.89 6.99
C ARG A 24 -6.06 -8.31 8.29
N GLU A 25 -5.61 -7.06 8.28
CA GLU A 25 -4.94 -6.38 9.40
C GLU A 25 -3.62 -7.07 9.81
N GLU A 26 -2.95 -7.74 8.88
CA GLU A 26 -1.67 -8.43 9.12
C GLU A 26 -0.47 -7.48 8.97
N ILE A 27 -0.62 -6.46 8.13
CA ILE A 27 0.36 -5.39 7.92
C ILE A 27 -0.34 -4.03 7.91
N SER A 28 0.42 -2.97 8.22
CA SER A 28 -0.07 -1.59 8.21
C SER A 28 -0.04 -0.99 6.80
N SER A 29 -0.76 0.12 6.62
CA SER A 29 -0.63 0.94 5.41
C SER A 29 0.78 1.50 5.23
N GLY A 30 1.49 1.80 6.32
CA GLY A 30 2.88 2.25 6.28
C GLY A 30 3.82 1.20 5.71
N GLN A 31 3.64 -0.06 6.13
CA GLN A 31 4.39 -1.21 5.61
C GLN A 31 4.09 -1.47 4.13
N VAL A 32 2.82 -1.41 3.72
CA VAL A 32 2.42 -1.51 2.30
C VAL A 32 3.10 -0.43 1.47
N LEU A 33 3.04 0.83 1.89
CA LEU A 33 3.65 1.94 1.16
C LEU A 33 5.17 1.75 1.01
N ARG A 34 5.84 1.36 2.09
CA ARG A 34 7.28 1.09 2.10
C ARG A 34 7.64 -0.01 1.10
N GLN A 35 6.86 -1.08 1.06
CA GLN A 35 7.13 -2.22 0.19
C GLN A 35 6.89 -1.87 -1.28
N LEU A 36 5.77 -1.24 -1.60
CA LEU A 36 5.47 -0.77 -2.96
C LEU A 36 6.52 0.24 -3.45
N ARG A 37 6.92 1.21 -2.60
CA ARG A 37 7.97 2.18 -2.94
C ARG A 37 9.29 1.50 -3.29
N ARG A 38 9.69 0.45 -2.56
CA ARG A 38 10.99 -0.21 -2.74
C ARG A 38 10.98 -1.25 -3.85
N GLU A 39 9.98 -2.12 -3.87
CA GLU A 39 9.95 -3.29 -4.74
C GLU A 39 9.34 -2.97 -6.12
N VAL A 40 8.36 -2.06 -6.17
CA VAL A 40 7.71 -1.67 -7.42
C VAL A 40 8.41 -0.45 -8.01
N LEU A 41 8.45 0.67 -7.29
CA LEU A 41 9.00 1.92 -7.84
C LEU A 41 10.52 1.98 -7.72
N GLY A 42 11.09 1.32 -6.72
CA GLY A 42 12.52 1.33 -6.52
C GLY A 42 13.10 2.66 -6.06
N MET A 43 12.28 3.47 -5.40
CA MET A 43 12.63 4.82 -4.98
C MET A 43 13.14 4.81 -3.54
N SER A 44 14.09 5.69 -3.24
CA SER A 44 14.41 6.08 -1.86
C SER A 44 13.25 6.84 -1.21
N GLN A 45 13.29 7.00 0.11
CA GLN A 45 12.28 7.83 0.81
C GLN A 45 12.31 9.28 0.31
N THR A 46 13.50 9.84 0.04
CA THR A 46 13.64 11.21 -0.48
C THR A 46 12.94 11.37 -1.82
N GLN A 47 13.26 10.49 -2.79
CA GLN A 47 12.68 10.53 -4.13
C GLN A 47 11.14 10.40 -4.11
N TYR A 48 10.63 9.48 -3.28
CA TYR A 48 9.18 9.30 -3.19
C TYR A 48 8.48 10.46 -2.47
N ALA A 49 9.09 11.01 -1.43
CA ALA A 49 8.57 12.16 -0.71
C ALA A 49 8.48 13.39 -1.62
N GLU A 50 9.49 13.62 -2.46
CA GLU A 50 9.48 14.65 -3.50
C GLU A 50 8.37 14.42 -4.53
N LEU A 51 8.22 13.18 -5.02
CA LEU A 51 7.18 12.79 -5.99
C LEU A 51 5.77 13.10 -5.47
N VAL A 52 5.50 12.79 -4.20
CA VAL A 52 4.16 12.99 -3.61
C VAL A 52 4.00 14.35 -2.93
N GLY A 53 5.05 15.18 -2.86
CA GLY A 53 4.98 16.53 -2.29
C GLY A 53 4.86 16.56 -0.76
N ILE A 54 5.61 15.71 -0.04
CA ILE A 54 5.68 15.72 1.43
C ILE A 54 7.12 15.76 1.92
N SER A 55 7.32 16.02 3.21
CA SER A 55 8.67 15.92 3.79
C SER A 55 9.12 14.46 3.87
N ARG A 56 10.41 14.21 3.63
CA ARG A 56 11.02 12.88 3.82
C ARG A 56 10.84 12.34 5.24
N ARG A 57 10.78 13.23 6.25
CA ARG A 57 10.45 12.85 7.64
C ARG A 57 9.01 12.33 7.75
N THR A 58 8.05 13.04 7.16
CA THR A 58 6.63 12.63 7.13
C THR A 58 6.47 11.25 6.50
N LEU A 59 7.13 11.00 5.36
CA LEU A 59 7.12 9.68 4.74
C LEU A 59 7.74 8.61 5.65
N SER A 60 8.87 8.92 6.29
CA SER A 60 9.56 7.98 7.18
C SER A 60 8.73 7.61 8.41
N ASP A 61 8.09 8.61 9.04
CA ASP A 61 7.21 8.40 10.19
C ASP A 61 5.95 7.61 9.79
N LEU A 62 5.40 7.87 8.61
CA LEU A 62 4.27 7.11 8.06
C LEU A 62 4.64 5.66 7.77
N GLU A 63 5.79 5.40 7.14
CA GLU A 63 6.26 4.02 6.84
C GLU A 63 6.68 3.22 8.08
N ALA A 64 6.95 3.91 9.19
CA ALA A 64 7.31 3.31 10.47
C ALA A 64 6.13 3.24 11.45
N ASP A 65 4.91 3.56 11.00
CA ASP A 65 3.70 3.58 11.81
C ASP A 65 3.79 4.47 13.06
N LYS A 66 4.60 5.53 12.99
CA LYS A 66 4.81 6.50 14.08
C LYS A 66 3.85 7.68 14.04
N ALA A 67 3.06 7.79 12.97
CA ALA A 67 2.09 8.85 12.76
C ALA A 67 0.69 8.27 12.56
N SER A 68 -0.33 9.01 12.97
CA SER A 68 -1.72 8.78 12.55
C SER A 68 -2.03 9.69 11.35
N PRO A 69 -1.83 9.23 10.10
CA PRO A 69 -2.01 10.07 8.93
C PRO A 69 -3.49 10.41 8.72
N THR A 70 -3.75 11.60 8.17
CA THR A 70 -5.08 11.96 7.71
C THR A 70 -5.45 11.15 6.47
N LEU A 71 -6.76 10.98 6.19
CA LEU A 71 -7.22 10.36 4.94
C LEU A 71 -6.68 11.10 3.70
N ALA A 72 -6.58 12.43 3.78
CA ALA A 72 -6.00 13.24 2.70
C ALA A 72 -4.53 12.88 2.44
N LEU A 73 -3.72 12.74 3.49
CA LEU A 73 -2.32 12.32 3.37
C LEU A 73 -2.21 10.90 2.81
N LEU A 74 -3.04 9.96 3.28
CA LEU A 74 -3.07 8.60 2.75
C LEU A 74 -3.41 8.59 1.25
N ASN A 75 -4.46 9.29 0.83
CA ASN A 75 -4.81 9.41 -0.59
C ASN A 75 -3.69 10.05 -1.41
N GLN A 76 -3.02 11.07 -0.89
CA GLN A 76 -1.89 11.72 -1.55
C GLN A 76 -0.72 10.76 -1.77
N VAL A 77 -0.31 10.00 -0.74
CA VAL A 77 0.84 9.10 -0.84
C VAL A 77 0.55 7.82 -1.63
N PHE A 78 -0.72 7.42 -1.76
CA PHE A 78 -1.10 6.22 -2.51
C PHE A 78 -1.51 6.50 -3.97
N ARG A 79 -1.79 7.76 -4.32
CA ARG A 79 -2.19 8.16 -5.68
C ARG A 79 -1.23 7.70 -6.79
N PRO A 80 0.11 7.85 -6.69
CA PRO A 80 1.02 7.39 -7.75
C PRO A 80 1.06 5.87 -7.93
N LEU A 81 0.57 5.12 -6.94
CA LEU A 81 0.47 3.66 -6.95
C LEU A 81 -0.89 3.18 -7.47
N GLY A 82 -1.77 4.08 -7.91
CA GLY A 82 -3.12 3.74 -8.36
C GLY A 82 -4.06 3.33 -7.22
N LEU A 83 -3.72 3.67 -5.97
CA LEU A 83 -4.47 3.28 -4.79
C LEU A 83 -5.17 4.49 -4.13
N GLN A 84 -6.30 4.23 -3.48
CA GLN A 84 -7.07 5.19 -2.70
C GLN A 84 -7.58 4.55 -1.41
N THR A 85 -7.84 5.37 -0.39
CA THR A 85 -8.46 4.91 0.86
C THR A 85 -9.95 4.67 0.70
N GLY A 86 -10.49 3.69 1.44
CA GLY A 86 -11.89 3.30 1.38
C GLY A 86 -12.40 2.69 2.69
N LEU A 87 -13.71 2.51 2.78
CA LEU A 87 -14.37 1.87 3.92
C LEU A 87 -14.34 0.35 3.77
N VAL A 88 -14.07 -0.34 4.88
CA VAL A 88 -14.13 -1.81 4.96
C VAL A 88 -14.85 -2.23 6.25
N PRO A 89 -15.45 -3.44 6.30
CA PRO A 89 -16.09 -3.91 7.53
C PRO A 89 -15.09 -3.94 8.70
N ARG A 90 -15.50 -3.44 9.87
CA ARG A 90 -14.73 -3.61 11.12
C ARG A 90 -14.84 -5.03 11.66
N ASN A 91 -15.93 -5.73 11.34
CA ASN A 91 -16.10 -7.13 11.69
C ASN A 91 -15.18 -7.99 10.81
N ARG A 92 -14.21 -8.66 11.44
CA ARG A 92 -13.21 -9.49 10.75
C ARG A 92 -13.84 -10.56 9.86
N HIS A 93 -14.88 -11.23 10.35
CA HIS A 93 -15.57 -12.27 9.57
C HIS A 93 -16.26 -11.70 8.32
N LEU A 94 -16.94 -10.55 8.43
CA LEU A 94 -17.53 -9.88 7.26
C LEU A 94 -16.46 -9.42 6.26
N ARG A 95 -15.32 -8.94 6.75
CA ARG A 95 -14.19 -8.51 5.92
C ARG A 95 -13.52 -9.69 5.22
N GLU A 96 -13.32 -10.81 5.90
CA GLU A 96 -12.82 -12.06 5.28
C GLU A 96 -13.80 -12.56 4.21
N ARG A 97 -15.11 -12.56 4.49
CA ARG A 97 -16.12 -12.92 3.49
C ARG A 97 -16.02 -12.03 2.24
N LEU A 98 -15.86 -10.72 2.40
CA LEU A 98 -15.67 -9.79 1.27
C LEU A 98 -14.46 -10.17 0.39
N LEU A 99 -13.36 -10.60 1.01
CA LEU A 99 -12.14 -11.03 0.31
C LEU A 99 -12.27 -12.41 -0.35
N SER A 100 -13.15 -13.27 0.17
CA SER A 100 -13.40 -14.62 -0.33
C SER A 100 -14.50 -14.71 -1.36
N VAL A 101 -15.23 -13.62 -1.64
CA VAL A 101 -16.09 -13.55 -2.82
C VAL A 101 -15.16 -13.44 -4.02
N GLU A 102 -14.70 -14.59 -4.53
CA GLU A 102 -14.42 -14.72 -5.95
C GLU A 102 -15.62 -14.13 -6.69
N SER A 103 -15.35 -13.27 -7.68
CA SER A 103 -16.35 -12.70 -8.57
C SER A 103 -17.40 -13.79 -8.89
N PRO A 104 -18.72 -13.50 -8.83
CA PRO A 104 -19.66 -14.40 -9.47
C PRO A 104 -19.17 -14.49 -10.91
N SER A 105 -18.69 -15.67 -11.31
CA SER A 105 -18.45 -15.99 -12.71
C SER A 105 -19.76 -15.66 -13.43
N ALA A 106 -19.74 -14.55 -14.17
CA ALA A 106 -20.72 -14.28 -15.20
C ALA A 106 -20.37 -15.14 -16.42
#